data_AF-A0A6A8GIR2-F1
#
_entry.id   AF-A0A6A8GIR2-F1
#
_cell.length_a   1.000
_cell.length_b   1.000
_cell.length_c   1.000
_cell.angle_alpha   90.00
_cell.angle_beta   90.00
_cell.angle_gamma   90.00
#
_symmetry.space_group_name_H-M   'P 1'
#
loop_
_entity.id
_entity.type
_entity.pdbx_description
1 polymer ?
#
loop_
_entity_poly.entity_id
_entity_poly.type
_entity_poly.pdbx_seq_one_letter_code
_entity_poly.pdbx_strand_id
1 'polypeptide(L)'
;MTMKRRTIVGVALAVLVATAGVAAATPSTGASESTTNPNPSDAGQQSPPSKLPEQVPDFVSAIHETVTEYVDGALDGALGPVVSDHAESSHPAEN
;
A
#
# COMPACT_ATOMS: atom_id res chain seq x y z
N MET A 1 12.89 -7.55 -43.43
CA MET A 1 11.58 -6.99 -43.03
C MET A 1 11.06 -7.78 -41.85
N THR A 2 11.39 -7.34 -40.64
CA THR A 2 11.22 -8.10 -39.39
C THR A 2 9.92 -7.66 -38.71
N MET A 3 8.86 -8.46 -38.85
CA MET A 3 7.54 -8.22 -38.23
C MET A 3 7.18 -9.37 -37.29
N LYS A 4 7.55 -9.29 -36.01
CA LYS A 4 7.05 -10.18 -34.93
C LYS A 4 7.03 -9.52 -33.54
N ARG A 5 6.62 -8.25 -33.43
CA ARG A 5 6.44 -7.57 -32.13
C ARG A 5 5.02 -7.02 -31.88
N ARG A 6 4.07 -7.34 -32.75
CA ARG A 6 2.71 -6.74 -32.73
C ARG A 6 1.61 -7.68 -32.23
N THR A 7 1.94 -8.81 -31.60
CA THR A 7 0.95 -9.83 -31.20
C THR A 7 0.71 -9.90 -29.68
N ILE A 8 1.45 -9.15 -28.86
CA ILE A 8 1.33 -9.23 -27.38
C ILE A 8 0.36 -8.17 -26.78
N VAL A 9 -0.19 -7.25 -27.59
CA VAL A 9 -1.03 -6.13 -27.09
C VAL A 9 -2.52 -6.51 -26.93
N GLY A 10 -2.95 -7.73 -27.27
CA GLY A 10 -4.37 -8.06 -27.40
C GLY A 10 -5.07 -8.81 -26.25
N VAL A 11 -4.37 -9.29 -25.21
CA VAL A 11 -4.96 -10.28 -24.28
C VAL A 11 -5.21 -9.77 -22.85
N ALA A 12 -4.73 -8.58 -22.48
CA ALA A 12 -4.87 -8.09 -21.09
C ALA A 12 -6.19 -7.36 -20.78
N LEU A 13 -6.99 -6.97 -21.78
CA LEU A 13 -8.12 -6.05 -21.58
C LEU A 13 -9.48 -6.73 -21.26
N ALA A 14 -9.55 -8.07 -21.19
CA ALA A 14 -10.83 -8.80 -21.07
C ALA A 14 -11.16 -9.34 -19.66
N VAL A 15 -10.28 -9.18 -18.66
CA VAL A 15 -10.47 -9.76 -17.32
C VAL A 15 -10.96 -8.74 -16.28
N LEU A 16 -11.02 -7.44 -16.61
CA LEU A 16 -11.34 -6.38 -15.63
C LEU A 16 -12.85 -6.07 -15.47
N VAL A 17 -13.76 -6.89 -16.01
CA VAL A 17 -15.23 -6.61 -15.97
C VAL A 17 -16.00 -7.78 -15.37
N ALA A 18 -15.82 -7.99 -14.06
CA ALA A 18 -16.73 -8.69 -13.15
C ALA A 18 -16.01 -8.65 -11.80
N THR A 19 -16.43 -7.87 -10.80
CA THR A 19 -17.45 -8.30 -9.84
C THR A 19 -17.82 -7.12 -8.92
N ALA A 20 -18.96 -6.48 -9.15
CA ALA A 20 -19.59 -5.62 -8.15
C ALA A 20 -20.54 -6.49 -7.31
N GLY A 21 -20.08 -6.94 -6.15
CA GLY A 21 -20.89 -7.68 -5.18
C GLY A 21 -21.43 -6.74 -4.10
N VAL A 22 -22.76 -6.59 -4.01
CA VAL A 22 -23.41 -5.77 -2.98
C VAL A 22 -23.57 -6.62 -1.72
N ALA A 23 -22.87 -6.27 -0.64
CA ALA A 23 -23.03 -6.93 0.65
C ALA A 23 -24.28 -6.38 1.37
N ALA A 24 -25.34 -7.19 1.45
CA ALA A 24 -26.48 -6.90 2.31
C ALA A 24 -26.13 -7.33 3.75
N ALA A 25 -25.57 -6.40 4.53
CA ALA A 25 -25.33 -6.62 5.95
C ALA A 25 -26.66 -6.58 6.72
N THR A 26 -27.22 -7.74 7.04
CA THR A 26 -28.31 -7.87 8.01
C THR A 26 -27.77 -7.53 9.41
N PRO A 27 -28.36 -6.58 10.16
CA PRO A 27 -27.92 -6.30 11.52
C PRO A 27 -28.17 -7.54 12.39
N SER A 28 -27.08 -8.15 12.88
CA SER A 28 -27.14 -9.19 13.90
C SER A 28 -27.70 -8.59 15.18
N THR A 29 -28.86 -9.07 15.61
CA THR A 29 -29.43 -8.76 16.91
C THR A 29 -28.44 -9.16 18.01
N GLY A 30 -28.27 -8.27 18.98
CA GLY A 30 -27.16 -8.25 19.93
C GLY A 30 -27.02 -9.52 20.76
N ALA A 31 -25.78 -9.97 20.87
CA ALA A 31 -25.37 -11.03 21.77
C ALA A 31 -25.49 -10.56 23.23
N SER A 32 -26.15 -11.42 23.99
CA SER A 32 -25.91 -11.82 25.38
C SER A 32 -25.13 -10.86 26.28
N GLU A 33 -25.83 -10.52 27.36
CA GLU A 33 -25.41 -9.75 28.52
C GLU A 33 -23.99 -10.07 29.01
N SER A 34 -23.16 -9.04 29.11
CA SER A 34 -22.00 -9.04 29.99
C SER A 34 -22.21 -7.91 30.99
N THR A 35 -22.54 -8.31 32.22
CA THR A 35 -22.60 -7.44 33.39
C THR A 35 -21.21 -6.91 33.71
N THR A 36 -20.83 -5.84 33.03
CA THR A 36 -19.79 -4.90 33.42
C THR A 36 -20.29 -3.59 32.87
N ASN A 37 -20.71 -2.69 33.76
CA ASN A 37 -21.20 -1.37 33.40
C ASN A 37 -20.07 -0.63 32.65
N PRO A 38 -20.08 -0.58 31.31
CA PRO A 38 -19.07 0.12 30.56
C PRO A 38 -19.46 1.59 30.69
N ASN A 39 -18.72 2.34 31.51
CA ASN A 39 -18.88 3.78 31.50
C ASN A 39 -18.67 4.23 30.04
N PRO A 40 -19.66 4.84 29.35
CA PRO A 40 -19.53 5.20 27.94
C PRO A 40 -18.42 6.24 27.71
N SER A 41 -17.92 6.86 28.79
CA SER A 41 -16.77 7.76 28.77
C SER A 41 -15.41 7.06 28.61
N ASP A 42 -15.31 5.73 28.75
CA ASP A 42 -14.03 4.99 28.64
C ASP A 42 -13.78 4.45 27.22
N ALA A 43 -14.80 4.42 26.36
CA ALA A 43 -14.71 3.93 24.99
C ALA A 43 -14.20 4.98 23.98
N GLY A 44 -13.92 6.21 24.43
CA GLY A 44 -13.64 7.36 23.56
C GLY A 44 -12.31 8.09 23.79
N GLN A 45 -11.49 7.66 24.76
CA GLN A 45 -10.33 8.45 25.21
C GLN A 45 -8.99 8.01 24.59
N GLN A 46 -9.00 7.26 23.49
CA GLN A 46 -7.81 7.15 22.64
C GLN A 46 -7.68 8.41 21.80
N SER A 47 -7.29 9.51 22.43
CA SER A 47 -6.73 10.65 21.70
C SER A 47 -5.59 10.15 20.83
N PRO A 48 -5.46 10.62 19.57
CA PRO A 48 -4.27 10.37 18.79
C PRO A 48 -3.04 10.70 19.63
N PRO A 49 -1.97 9.89 19.56
CA PRO A 49 -0.78 10.12 20.37
C PRO A 49 -0.37 11.59 20.25
N SER A 50 -0.30 12.30 21.39
CA SER A 50 -0.02 13.74 21.40
C SER A 50 1.36 14.09 20.83
N LYS A 51 2.23 13.08 20.65
CA LYS A 51 3.51 13.20 19.97
C LYS A 51 3.38 12.63 18.56
N LEU A 52 3.68 13.47 17.57
CA LEU A 52 3.86 13.03 16.19
C LEU A 52 5.13 12.17 16.08
N PRO A 53 5.13 11.13 15.25
CA PRO A 53 6.35 10.40 14.92
C PRO A 53 7.36 11.32 14.25
N GLU A 54 8.63 10.92 14.30
CA GLU A 54 9.67 11.62 13.53
C GLU A 54 9.38 11.54 12.04
N GLN A 55 9.84 12.55 11.30
CA GLN A 55 9.70 12.60 9.85
C GLN A 55 10.35 11.37 9.23
N VAL A 56 9.65 10.73 8.29
CA VAL A 56 10.23 9.62 7.54
C VAL A 56 11.47 10.10 6.79
N PRO A 57 12.56 9.32 6.76
CA PRO A 57 13.76 9.69 6.00
C PRO A 57 13.49 9.83 4.50
N ASP A 58 14.26 10.73 3.86
CA ASP A 58 14.09 11.09 2.44
C ASP A 58 14.24 9.91 1.47
N PHE A 59 15.02 8.89 1.84
CA PHE A 59 15.22 7.70 1.00
C PHE A 59 13.90 6.95 0.73
N VAL A 60 12.93 7.02 1.64
CA VAL A 60 11.61 6.40 1.43
C VAL A 60 10.87 7.10 0.29
N SER A 61 10.94 8.43 0.22
CA SER A 61 10.32 9.21 -0.85
C SER A 61 10.89 8.83 -2.22
N ALA A 62 12.21 8.66 -2.33
CA ALA A 62 12.82 8.29 -3.60
C ALA A 62 12.68 6.79 -3.96
N ILE A 63 12.48 5.90 -2.97
CA ILE A 63 11.95 4.55 -3.26
C ILE A 63 10.56 4.65 -3.89
N HIS A 64 9.67 5.50 -3.36
CA HIS A 64 8.32 5.67 -3.89
C HIS A 64 8.31 6.27 -5.30
N GLU A 65 9.21 7.20 -5.60
CA GLU A 65 9.41 7.73 -6.96
C GLU A 65 9.85 6.62 -7.93
N THR A 66 10.86 5.84 -7.57
CA THR A 66 11.36 4.71 -8.37
C THR A 66 10.28 3.65 -8.64
N VAL A 67 9.46 3.33 -7.63
CA VAL A 67 8.32 2.40 -7.78
C VAL A 67 7.28 2.97 -8.75
N THR A 68 7.01 4.27 -8.68
CA THR A 68 6.05 4.93 -9.57
C THR A 68 6.55 4.89 -11.01
N GLU A 69 7.81 5.20 -11.25
CA GLU A 69 8.43 5.10 -12.58
C GLU A 69 8.38 3.68 -13.15
N TYR A 70 8.57 2.65 -12.34
CA TYR A 70 8.45 1.26 -12.81
C TYR A 70 7.01 0.88 -13.16
N VAL A 71 6.04 1.29 -12.34
CA VAL A 71 4.61 1.04 -12.61
C VAL A 71 4.18 1.74 -13.89
N ASP A 72 4.68 2.95 -14.14
CA ASP A 72 4.43 3.71 -15.36
C ASP A 72 5.25 3.20 -16.57
N GLY A 73 6.18 2.28 -16.34
CA GLY A 73 7.08 1.73 -17.36
C GLY A 73 8.17 2.71 -17.83
N ALA A 74 8.39 3.80 -17.09
CA ALA A 74 9.44 4.78 -17.31
C ALA A 74 10.81 4.32 -16.79
N LEU A 75 10.84 3.42 -15.79
CA LEU A 75 12.08 2.89 -15.25
C LEU A 75 12.71 1.86 -16.21
N ASP A 76 13.96 2.09 -16.59
CA ASP A 76 14.74 1.12 -17.37
C ASP A 76 15.32 0.04 -16.45
N GLY A 77 14.95 -1.21 -16.70
CA GLY A 77 15.50 -2.36 -15.99
C GLY A 77 14.69 -2.84 -14.78
N ALA A 78 15.39 -3.39 -13.78
CA ALA A 78 14.78 -4.05 -12.64
C ALA A 78 14.69 -3.10 -11.43
N LEU A 79 13.56 -3.13 -10.73
CA LEU A 79 13.34 -2.34 -9.50
C LEU A 79 14.33 -2.66 -8.37
N GLY A 80 14.61 -3.96 -8.18
CA GLY A 80 15.35 -4.45 -7.02
C GLY A 80 16.69 -3.74 -6.79
N PRO A 81 17.60 -3.71 -7.78
CA PRO A 81 18.89 -3.03 -7.65
C PRO A 81 18.77 -1.55 -7.26
N VAL A 82 17.88 -0.80 -7.91
CA VAL A 82 17.72 0.64 -7.66
C VAL A 82 17.19 0.92 -6.26
N VAL A 83 16.22 0.12 -5.80
CA VAL A 83 15.68 0.22 -4.43
C VAL A 83 16.74 -0.17 -3.39
N SER A 84 17.54 -1.20 -3.66
CA SER A 84 18.64 -1.61 -2.78
C SER A 84 19.70 -0.51 -2.64
N ASP A 85 20.10 0.13 -3.73
CA ASP A 85 21.04 1.26 -3.70
C ASP A 85 20.49 2.42 -2.86
N HIS A 86 19.19 2.70 -3.00
CA HIS A 86 18.52 3.78 -2.26
C HIS A 86 18.48 3.49 -0.74
N ALA A 87 18.25 2.24 -0.36
CA ALA A 87 18.29 1.81 1.04
C ALA A 87 19.72 1.81 1.61
N GLU A 88 20.73 1.41 0.82
CA GLU A 88 22.14 1.42 1.24
C GLU A 88 22.66 2.86 1.43
N SER A 89 22.26 3.80 0.57
CA SER A 89 22.64 5.22 0.67
C SER A 89 22.20 5.92 1.97
N SER A 90 21.26 5.31 2.71
CA SER A 90 20.80 5.80 4.02
C SER A 90 21.66 5.33 5.20
N HIS A 91 22.55 4.36 4.99
CA HIS A 91 23.53 3.90 5.98
C HIS A 91 24.91 4.43 5.57
N PRO A 92 25.40 5.52 6.18
CA PRO A 92 26.82 5.86 6.03
C PRO A 92 27.62 4.67 6.57
N ALA A 93 28.48 4.10 5.73
CA ALA A 93 29.39 3.05 6.14
C ALA A 93 30.19 3.55 7.36
N GLU A 94 29.86 3.06 8.55
CA GLU A 94 30.71 3.21 9.74
C GLU A 94 32.04 2.50 9.44
N ASN A 95 33.13 3.27 9.49
CA ASN A 95 34.51 2.79 9.38
C ASN A 95 35.06 2.52 10.78
#